data_AF-G7VH28-F1
#
_entry.id   AF-G7VH28-F1
#
_cell.length_a   1.000
_cell.length_b   1.000
_cell.length_c   1.000
_cell.angle_alpha   90.00
_cell.angle_beta   90.00
_cell.angle_gamma   90.00
#
_symmetry.space_group_name_H-M   'P 1'
#
loop_
_entity.id
_entity.type
_entity.pdbx_description
1 polymer ?
#
loop_
_entity_poly.entity_id
_entity_poly.type
_entity_poly.pdbx_seq_one_letter_code
_entity_poly.pdbx_strand_id
1 'polypeptide(L)'
;MDEVSNKEDEVICALVITPDEAALKLLEIFKPRYIFLAMGGRKLAEKAASLGEVRICTYTPWEVPPDFKTAGPLSFIEACRGRPVLVI
;
A
#
# COMPACT_ATOMS: atom_id res chain seq x y z
N MET A 1 -25.26 12.30 20.94
CA MET A 1 -23.92 11.70 21.16
C MET A 1 -23.36 11.54 19.78
N ASP A 2 -22.77 12.63 19.30
CA ASP A 2 -22.27 12.77 17.94
C ASP A 2 -21.16 11.76 17.71
N GLU A 3 -21.36 10.88 16.72
CA GLU A 3 -20.29 10.08 16.15
C GLU A 3 -19.32 11.06 15.48
N VAL A 4 -18.34 11.52 16.26
CA VAL A 4 -17.12 12.11 15.72
C VAL A 4 -16.37 10.97 15.04
N SER A 5 -16.81 10.64 13.82
CA SER A 5 -16.03 9.85 12.88
C SER A 5 -14.76 10.64 12.62
N ASN A 6 -13.71 10.30 13.37
CA ASN A 6 -12.39 10.83 13.19
C ASN A 6 -11.94 10.39 11.79
N LYS A 7 -12.11 11.27 10.80
CA LYS A 7 -11.66 11.05 9.41
C LYS A 7 -10.16 10.74 9.30
N GLU A 8 -9.41 10.90 10.39
CA GLU A 8 -7.99 10.55 10.49
C GLU A 8 -7.75 9.04 10.72
N ASP A 9 -8.71 8.30 11.27
CA ASP A 9 -8.63 6.84 11.47
C ASP A 9 -8.96 6.03 10.20
N GLU A 10 -9.53 6.67 9.18
CA GLU A 10 -10.08 5.97 8.01
C GLU A 10 -9.04 5.68 6.91
N VAL A 11 -7.83 6.26 7.01
CA VAL A 11 -6.82 6.18 5.94
C VAL A 11 -5.62 5.35 6.39
N ILE A 12 -5.77 4.03 6.27
CA ILE A 12 -4.70 3.06 6.51
C ILE A 12 -3.73 3.07 5.33
N CYS A 13 -2.43 3.06 5.61
CA CYS A 13 -1.39 2.74 4.64
C CYS A 13 -1.03 1.25 4.75
N ALA A 14 -0.73 0.61 3.62
CA ALA A 14 -0.18 -0.74 3.62
C ALA A 14 1.23 -0.78 3.01
N LEU A 15 2.14 -1.50 3.65
CA LEU A 15 3.43 -1.91 3.10
C LEU A 15 3.44 -3.43 2.98
N VAL A 16 3.44 -3.93 1.75
CA VAL A 16 3.44 -5.37 1.46
C VAL A 16 4.81 -5.78 0.95
N ILE A 17 5.48 -6.66 1.68
CA ILE A 17 6.79 -7.21 1.36
C ILE A 17 6.72 -8.68 0.90
N THR A 18 5.63 -9.37 1.23
CA THR A 18 5.39 -10.77 0.90
C THR A 18 4.70 -10.97 -0.46
N PRO A 19 5.05 -11.99 -1.25
CA PRO A 19 4.31 -12.38 -2.46
C PRO A 19 3.07 -13.24 -2.16
N ASP A 20 2.75 -13.53 -0.89
CA ASP A 20 1.62 -14.37 -0.51
C ASP A 20 0.28 -13.68 -0.82
N GLU A 21 -0.59 -14.35 -1.60
CA GLU A 21 -1.91 -13.84 -1.96
C GLU A 21 -2.85 -13.70 -0.76
N ALA A 22 -2.58 -14.37 0.36
CA ALA A 22 -3.30 -14.13 1.61
C ALA A 22 -3.21 -12.66 2.07
N ALA A 23 -2.15 -11.93 1.69
CA ALA A 23 -2.01 -10.50 1.95
C ALA A 23 -3.13 -9.68 1.29
N LEU A 24 -3.63 -10.08 0.13
CA LEU A 24 -4.70 -9.38 -0.59
C LEU A 24 -6.00 -9.34 0.23
N LYS A 25 -6.31 -10.43 0.96
CA LYS A 25 -7.50 -10.49 1.84
C LYS A 25 -7.42 -9.47 2.98
N LEU A 26 -6.22 -9.23 3.51
CA LEU A 26 -6.03 -8.18 4.51
C LEU A 26 -6.24 -6.79 3.90
N LEU A 27 -5.76 -6.56 2.67
CA LEU A 27 -6.02 -5.30 1.95
C LEU A 27 -7.51 -5.08 1.69
N GLU A 28 -8.28 -6.13 1.37
CA GLU A 28 -9.73 -6.05 1.21
C GLU A 28 -10.48 -5.70 2.50
N ILE A 29 -10.01 -6.20 3.65
CA ILE A 29 -10.60 -5.94 4.96
C ILE A 29 -10.29 -4.51 5.42
N PHE A 30 -9.02 -4.12 5.37
CA PHE A 30 -8.54 -2.85 5.89
C PHE A 30 -8.68 -1.68 4.90
N LYS A 31 -8.93 -1.96 3.61
CA LYS A 31 -9.16 -0.98 2.54
C LYS A 31 -8.20 0.21 2.57
N PRO A 32 -6.88 -0.03 2.57
CA PRO A 32 -5.90 1.04 2.65
C PRO A 32 -5.97 1.93 1.41
N ARG A 33 -5.82 3.25 1.60
CA ARG A 33 -5.80 4.20 0.48
C ARG A 33 -4.53 4.05 -0.37
N TYR A 34 -3.40 3.85 0.29
CA TYR A 34 -2.09 3.68 -0.35
C TYR A 34 -1.54 2.29 -0.06
N ILE A 35 -1.19 1.57 -1.13
CA ILE A 35 -0.62 0.24 -1.06
C ILE A 35 0.79 0.30 -1.64
N PHE A 36 1.79 0.18 -0.78
CA PHE A 36 3.18 0.16 -1.16
C PHE A 36 3.65 -1.29 -1.29
N LEU A 37 4.05 -1.68 -2.50
CA LEU A 37 4.55 -3.03 -2.77
C LEU A 37 6.06 -3.00 -2.88
N ALA A 38 6.74 -3.69 -1.98
CA ALA A 38 8.20 -3.78 -1.93
C ALA A 38 8.65 -5.25 -2.03
N MET A 39 9.91 -5.47 -2.41
CA MET A 39 10.53 -6.81 -2.43
C MET A 39 9.67 -7.85 -3.16
N GLY A 40 9.22 -8.91 -2.48
CA GLY A 40 8.39 -9.98 -3.02
C GLY A 40 6.95 -9.54 -3.29
N GLY A 41 6.41 -8.59 -2.53
CA GLY A 41 5.06 -8.04 -2.68
C GLY A 41 4.80 -7.38 -4.02
N ARG A 42 5.85 -6.99 -4.76
CA ARG A 42 5.76 -6.48 -6.13
C ARG A 42 5.06 -7.46 -7.08
N LYS A 43 5.13 -8.77 -6.80
CA LYS A 43 4.43 -9.81 -7.58
C LYS A 43 2.91 -9.73 -7.49
N LEU A 44 2.38 -8.98 -6.51
CA LEU A 44 0.94 -8.79 -6.31
C LEU A 44 0.40 -7.53 -7.00
N ALA A 45 1.22 -6.77 -7.73
CA ALA A 45 0.86 -5.47 -8.31
C ALA A 45 -0.46 -5.48 -9.09
N GLU A 46 -0.60 -6.38 -10.07
CA GLU A 46 -1.81 -6.49 -10.88
C GLU A 46 -3.04 -6.82 -10.04
N LYS A 47 -2.90 -7.73 -9.07
CA LYS A 47 -4.01 -8.17 -8.20
C LYS A 47 -4.41 -7.09 -7.20
N ALA A 48 -3.45 -6.27 -6.74
CA ALA A 48 -3.69 -5.19 -5.80
C ALA A 48 -4.23 -3.91 -6.45
N ALA A 49 -4.15 -3.78 -7.78
CA ALA A 49 -4.49 -2.55 -8.50
C ALA A 49 -5.96 -2.09 -8.29
N SER A 50 -6.87 -3.03 -8.02
CA SER A 50 -8.28 -2.74 -7.74
C SER A 50 -8.57 -2.44 -6.26
N LEU A 51 -7.59 -2.59 -5.37
CA LEU A 51 -7.78 -2.51 -3.91
C LEU A 51 -7.42 -1.15 -3.33
N GLY A 52 -6.70 -0.30 -4.07
CA GLY A 52 -6.28 1.03 -3.63
C GLY A 52 -5.28 1.68 -4.58
N GLU A 53 -4.68 2.81 -4.19
CA GLU A 53 -3.59 3.43 -4.96
C GLU A 53 -2.30 2.63 -4.76
N VAL A 54 -2.01 1.74 -5.70
CA VAL A 54 -0.80 0.92 -5.68
C VAL A 54 0.42 1.72 -6.11
N ARG A 55 1.49 1.61 -5.33
CA ARG A 55 2.80 2.18 -5.60
C ARG A 55 3.87 1.10 -5.46
N ILE A 56 4.68 0.92 -6.48
CA ILE A 56 5.78 -0.05 -6.45
C ILE A 56 6.99 0.63 -5.84
N CYS A 57 7.34 0.23 -4.62
CA CYS A 57 8.58 0.62 -3.97
C CYS A 57 9.74 0.02 -4.75
N THR A 58 10.52 0.86 -5.41
CA THR A 58 11.70 0.43 -6.14
C THR A 58 12.93 1.15 -5.64
N TYR A 59 13.98 0.37 -5.46
CA TYR A 59 15.35 0.89 -5.39
C TYR A 59 15.95 1.03 -6.81
N THR A 60 15.27 0.49 -7.84
CA THR A 60 15.68 0.41 -9.25
C THR A 60 14.47 0.59 -10.20
N PRO A 61 14.44 1.63 -11.06
CA PRO A 61 13.28 1.96 -11.89
C PRO A 61 12.81 0.88 -12.89
N TRP A 62 13.69 -0.05 -13.26
CA TRP A 62 13.49 -1.02 -14.35
C TRP A 62 12.58 -2.20 -14.00
N GLU A 63 12.20 -2.35 -12.72
CA GLU A 63 11.39 -3.47 -12.20
C GLU A 63 9.91 -3.10 -11.98
N VAL A 64 9.45 -1.97 -12.52
CA VAL A 64 8.05 -1.50 -12.39
C VAL A 64 7.26 -1.85 -13.65
N PRO A 65 6.12 -2.56 -13.52
CA PRO A 65 5.26 -2.81 -14.66
C PRO A 65 4.73 -1.51 -15.27
N PRO A 66 4.40 -1.48 -16.56
CA PRO A 66 3.70 -0.34 -17.17
C PRO A 66 2.43 -0.03 -16.38
N ASP A 67 2.07 1.25 -16.30
CA ASP A 67 0.90 1.81 -15.58
C ASP A 67 0.99 1.92 -14.05
N PHE A 68 2.08 1.46 -13.43
CA PHE A 68 2.28 1.64 -11.98
C PHE A 68 3.15 2.85 -11.62
N LYS A 69 2.75 3.55 -10.55
CA LYS A 69 3.58 4.62 -9.96
C LYS A 69 4.76 4.00 -9.22
N THR A 70 5.95 4.57 -9.42
CA THR A 70 7.13 4.28 -8.61
C THR A 70 7.04 5.02 -7.27
N ALA A 71 7.50 4.37 -6.19
CA ALA A 71 7.74 5.00 -4.90
C ALA A 71 9.23 4.87 -4.58
N GLY A 72 9.87 6.01 -4.29
CA GLY A 72 11.24 6.02 -3.77
C GLY A 72 11.27 5.63 -2.29
N PRO A 73 12.48 5.46 -1.70
CA PRO A 73 12.65 5.02 -0.31
C PRO A 73 11.90 5.89 0.70
N LEU A 74 11.73 7.18 0.40
CA LEU A 74 11.07 8.14 1.29
C LEU A 74 9.57 8.30 1.02
N SER A 75 9.09 7.90 -0.15
CA SER A 75 7.69 8.13 -0.56
C SER A 75 6.67 7.43 0.34
N PHE A 76 7.05 6.28 0.93
CA PHE A 76 6.25 5.60 1.94
C PHE A 76 6.15 6.44 3.23
N ILE A 77 7.28 6.92 3.74
CA ILE A 77 7.34 7.72 4.96
C ILE A 77 6.54 9.02 4.77
N GLU A 78 6.70 9.69 3.63
CA GLU A 78 5.97 10.93 3.32
C GLU A 78 4.46 10.72 3.23
N ALA A 79 4.02 9.65 2.56
CA ALA A 79 2.59 9.38 2.38
C ALA A 79 1.90 8.90 3.68
N CYS A 80 2.63 8.20 4.54
CA CYS A 80 2.09 7.49 5.70
C CYS A 80 2.48 8.12 7.05
N ARG A 81 3.19 9.25 7.05
CA ARG A 81 3.61 9.94 8.29
C ARG A 81 2.41 10.27 9.18
N GLY A 82 2.48 9.83 10.43
CA GLY A 82 1.44 10.09 11.43
C GLY A 82 0.14 9.30 11.21
N ARG A 83 0.14 8.31 10.30
CA ARG A 83 -1.02 7.46 10.01
C ARG A 83 -0.76 6.02 10.44
N PRO A 84 -1.81 5.25 10.79
CA PRO A 84 -1.70 3.81 10.98
C PRO A 84 -1.17 3.10 9.72
N VAL A 85 -0.23 2.19 9.93
CA VAL A 85 0.39 1.38 8.87
C VAL A 85 0.15 -0.09 9.15
N LEU A 86 -0.34 -0.81 8.13
CA LEU A 86 -0.35 -2.25 8.07
C LEU A 86 0.92 -2.73 7.33
N VAL A 87 1.73 -3.57 7.98
CA VAL A 87 2.92 -4.19 7.37
C VAL A 87 2.66 -5.68 7.20
N ILE A 88 2.79 -6.17 5.96
CA ILE A 88 2.38 -7.53 5.55
C ILE A 88 3.49 -8.24 4.78
#